data_AF-A0A947FV73-F1
#
_entry.id   AF-A0A947FV73-F1
#
_cell.length_a   1.000
_cell.length_b   1.000
_cell.length_c   1.000
_cell.angle_alpha   90.00
_cell.angle_beta   90.00
_cell.angle_gamma   90.00
#
_symmetry.space_group_name_H-M   'P 1'
#
loop_
_entity.id
_entity.type
_entity.pdbx_description
1 polymer ?
#
loop_
_entity_poly.entity_id
_entity_poly.type
_entity_poly.pdbx_seq_one_letter_code
_entity_poly.pdbx_strand_id
1 'polypeptide(L)'
;MITLNKKTLVSTSIGTLMAAAGGLWVVAGEFNEAVAQINLNATSIKSLEIRSIDSELASLRKERRALNRELREYPEDPVIMEDLEAVDDEITDLVLIRECLVDPEIEVCR
;
A
#
# COMPACT_ATOMS: atom_id res chain seq x y z
N MET A 1 -56.56 38.05 -16.38
CA MET A 1 -56.20 37.01 -17.36
C MET A 1 -54.70 37.14 -17.63
N ILE A 2 -53.87 36.34 -16.95
CA ILE A 2 -52.40 36.39 -17.06
C ILE A 2 -51.99 35.34 -18.07
N THR A 3 -51.68 35.75 -19.29
CA THR A 3 -51.16 34.87 -20.34
C THR A 3 -49.69 34.56 -20.07
N LEU A 4 -49.42 33.39 -19.48
CA LEU A 4 -48.10 32.78 -19.41
C LEU A 4 -47.66 32.37 -20.83
N ASN A 5 -46.68 33.10 -21.36
CA ASN A 5 -46.12 32.86 -22.68
C ASN A 5 -45.21 31.61 -22.64
N LYS A 6 -45.71 30.50 -23.21
CA LYS A 6 -44.91 29.30 -23.52
C LYS A 6 -43.93 29.66 -24.63
N LYS A 7 -42.66 29.90 -24.31
CA LYS A 7 -41.50 29.74 -25.21
C LYS A 7 -40.21 30.17 -24.49
N THR A 8 -39.84 29.45 -23.45
CA THR A 8 -38.43 29.40 -23.03
C THR A 8 -37.74 28.42 -23.98
N LEU A 9 -37.52 28.87 -25.21
CA LEU A 9 -36.70 28.15 -26.18
C LEU A 9 -35.27 28.36 -25.70
N VAL A 10 -34.80 27.42 -24.89
CA VAL A 10 -33.39 27.34 -24.49
C VAL A 10 -32.61 27.07 -25.77
N SER A 11 -32.20 28.14 -26.44
CA SER A 11 -31.25 28.12 -27.55
C SER A 11 -29.87 27.79 -27.01
N THR A 12 -29.69 26.56 -26.52
CA THR A 12 -28.36 25.99 -26.29
C THR A 12 -27.69 25.86 -27.64
N SER A 13 -26.70 26.72 -27.90
CA SER A 13 -25.94 26.67 -29.13
C SER A 13 -25.18 25.35 -29.21
N ILE A 14 -25.00 24.81 -30.42
CA ILE A 14 -24.21 23.59 -30.65
C ILE A 14 -22.80 23.73 -30.04
N GLY A 15 -22.27 24.97 -29.96
CA GLY A 15 -21.01 25.29 -29.28
C GLY A 15 -21.04 25.02 -27.77
N THR A 16 -22.15 25.27 -27.08
CA THR A 16 -22.28 24.95 -25.64
C THR A 16 -22.38 23.44 -25.41
N LEU A 17 -23.06 22.71 -26.31
CA LEU A 17 -23.12 21.24 -26.28
C LEU A 17 -21.74 20.60 -26.56
N MET A 18 -21.01 21.11 -27.56
CA MET A 18 -19.65 20.65 -27.87
C MET A 18 -18.65 20.98 -26.76
N ALA A 19 -18.75 22.15 -26.13
CA ALA A 19 -17.91 22.52 -24.99
C ALA A 19 -18.22 21.66 -23.75
N ALA A 20 -19.49 21.35 -23.50
CA ALA A 20 -19.89 20.45 -22.41
C ALA A 20 -19.42 19.01 -22.67
N ALA A 21 -19.55 18.51 -23.91
CA ALA A 21 -19.09 17.17 -24.29
C ALA A 21 -17.56 17.06 -24.28
N GLY A 22 -16.85 18.07 -24.78
CA GLY A 22 -15.39 18.15 -24.76
C GLY A 22 -14.83 18.30 -23.34
N GLY A 23 -15.47 19.11 -22.49
CA GLY A 23 -15.12 19.25 -21.07
C GLY A 23 -15.30 17.95 -20.30
N LEU A 24 -16.39 17.20 -20.54
CA LEU A 24 -16.61 15.87 -19.96
C LEU A 24 -15.53 14.86 -20.40
N TRP A 25 -15.08 14.91 -21.66
CA TRP A 25 -14.03 14.01 -22.17
C TRP A 25 -12.65 14.33 -21.58
N VAL A 26 -12.30 15.61 -21.45
CA VAL A 26 -11.02 16.04 -20.86
C VAL A 26 -10.98 15.70 -19.37
N VAL A 27 -12.06 15.97 -18.63
CA VAL A 27 -12.15 15.64 -17.20
C VAL A 27 -12.14 14.12 -16.96
N ALA A 28 -12.76 13.33 -17.84
CA ALA A 28 -12.68 11.86 -17.78
C ALA A 28 -11.25 11.35 -18.07
N GLY A 29 -10.52 12.00 -18.98
CA GLY A 29 -9.11 11.70 -19.26
C GLY A 29 -8.20 11.99 -18.06
N GLU A 30 -8.31 13.18 -17.48
CA GLU A 30 -7.54 13.60 -16.30
C GLU A 30 -7.86 12.73 -15.07
N PHE A 31 -9.14 12.36 -14.87
CA PHE A 31 -9.53 11.48 -13.78
C PHE A 31 -8.94 10.07 -13.92
N ASN A 32 -8.97 9.50 -15.13
CA ASN A 32 -8.35 8.19 -15.40
C ASN A 32 -6.84 8.21 -15.16
N GLU A 33 -6.16 9.30 -15.53
CA GLU A 33 -4.73 9.46 -15.30
C GLU A 33 -4.41 9.60 -13.80
N ALA A 34 -5.21 10.35 -13.05
CA ALA A 34 -5.07 10.47 -11.61
C ALA A 34 -5.28 9.13 -10.88
N VAL A 35 -6.31 8.36 -11.25
CA VAL A 35 -6.55 7.01 -10.70
C VAL A 35 -5.42 6.05 -11.06
N ALA A 36 -4.89 6.13 -12.28
CA ALA A 36 -3.73 5.33 -12.69
C ALA A 36 -2.48 5.69 -11.86
N GLN A 37 -2.22 6.98 -11.63
CA GLN A 37 -1.12 7.42 -10.74
C GLN A 37 -1.31 6.97 -9.30
N ILE A 38 -2.53 7.03 -8.76
CA ILE A 38 -2.83 6.53 -7.40
C ILE A 38 -2.53 5.02 -7.31
N ASN A 39 -2.94 4.23 -8.29
CA ASN A 39 -2.66 2.79 -8.33
C ASN A 39 -1.16 2.47 -8.44
N LEU A 40 -0.43 3.23 -9.26
CA LEU A 40 1.03 3.11 -9.37
C LEU A 40 1.70 3.48 -8.04
N ASN A 41 1.28 4.55 -7.40
CA ASN A 41 1.80 4.98 -6.11
C ASN A 41 1.50 3.95 -5.01
N ALA A 42 0.29 3.41 -4.96
CA ALA A 42 -0.07 2.36 -4.00
C ALA A 42 0.80 1.10 -4.19
N THR A 43 1.03 0.70 -5.44
CA THR A 43 1.91 -0.44 -5.76
C THR A 43 3.37 -0.15 -5.36
N SER A 44 3.84 1.06 -5.62
CA SER A 44 5.19 1.51 -5.25
C SER A 44 5.38 1.52 -3.73
N ILE A 45 4.42 2.08 -2.98
CA ILE A 45 4.42 2.10 -1.50
C ILE A 45 4.49 0.68 -0.95
N LYS A 46 3.61 -0.21 -1.43
CA LYS A 46 3.61 -1.62 -1.04
C LYS A 46 4.95 -2.30 -1.31
N SER A 47 5.57 -2.01 -2.45
CA SER A 47 6.89 -2.55 -2.80
C SER A 47 8.02 -2.00 -1.91
N LEU A 48 7.93 -0.73 -1.48
CA LEU A 48 8.89 -0.12 -0.57
C LEU A 48 8.76 -0.67 0.84
N GLU A 49 7.54 -0.89 1.31
CA GLU A 49 7.24 -1.49 2.61
C GLU A 49 7.78 -2.92 2.69
N ILE A 50 7.53 -3.75 1.68
CA ILE A 50 8.10 -5.11 1.59
C ILE A 50 9.63 -5.07 1.61
N ARG A 51 10.25 -4.14 0.88
CA ARG A 51 11.72 -3.98 0.89
C ARG A 51 12.26 -3.54 2.25
N SER A 52 11.53 -2.68 2.96
CA SER A 52 11.88 -2.25 4.31
C SER A 52 11.90 -3.46 5.26
N ILE A 53 10.82 -4.25 5.23
CA ILE A 53 10.70 -5.47 6.04
C ILE A 53 11.79 -6.50 5.66
N ASP A 54 12.08 -6.68 4.37
CA ASP A 54 13.17 -7.56 3.91
C ASP A 54 14.54 -7.12 4.45
N SER A 55 14.79 -5.81 4.52
CA SER A 55 16.01 -5.25 5.10
C SER A 55 16.11 -5.50 6.60
N GLU A 56 15.00 -5.33 7.32
CA GLU A 56 14.91 -5.54 8.76
C GLU A 56 15.10 -7.02 9.12
N LEU A 57 14.41 -7.93 8.40
CA LEU A 57 14.61 -9.37 8.51
C LEU A 57 16.06 -9.79 8.25
N ALA A 58 16.74 -9.15 7.28
CA ALA A 58 18.15 -9.42 7.04
C ALA A 58 19.04 -8.99 8.22
N SER A 59 18.71 -7.88 8.87
CA SER A 59 19.39 -7.39 10.08
C SER A 59 19.19 -8.35 11.26
N LEU A 60 17.94 -8.69 11.59
CA LEU A 60 17.62 -9.60 12.70
C LEU A 60 18.22 -10.99 12.50
N ARG A 61 18.21 -11.53 11.27
CA ARG A 61 18.89 -12.80 10.96
C ARG A 61 20.40 -12.73 11.17
N LYS A 62 21.02 -11.56 11.01
CA LYS A 62 22.45 -11.36 11.30
C LYS A 62 22.70 -11.31 12.81
N GLU A 63 21.85 -10.62 13.55
CA GLU A 63 21.87 -10.57 15.01
C GLU A 63 21.67 -11.95 15.64
N ARG A 64 20.66 -12.70 15.19
CA ARG A 64 20.47 -14.10 15.57
C ARG A 64 21.71 -14.96 15.38
N ARG A 65 22.45 -14.77 14.28
CA ARG A 65 23.72 -15.49 14.03
C ARG A 65 24.84 -15.03 14.97
N ALA A 66 24.82 -13.78 15.43
CA ALA A 66 25.75 -13.30 16.45
C ALA A 66 25.44 -13.93 17.81
N LEU A 67 24.19 -13.87 18.27
CA LEU A 67 23.73 -14.50 19.50
C LEU A 67 24.00 -16.01 19.51
N ASN A 68 23.75 -16.71 18.39
CA ASN A 68 24.09 -18.13 18.26
C ASN A 68 25.60 -18.42 18.33
N ARG A 69 26.48 -17.47 17.97
CA ARG A 69 27.93 -17.62 18.15
C ARG A 69 28.30 -17.41 19.60
N GLU A 70 27.69 -16.44 20.26
CA GLU A 70 27.92 -16.16 21.68
C GLU A 70 27.41 -17.31 22.56
N LEU A 71 26.25 -17.90 22.27
CA LEU A 71 25.75 -19.12 22.95
C LEU A 71 26.67 -20.33 22.80
N ARG A 72 27.51 -20.40 21.76
CA ARG A 72 28.51 -21.48 21.65
C ARG A 72 29.68 -21.27 22.62
N GLU A 73 29.95 -20.02 22.97
CA GLU A 73 31.00 -19.64 23.93
C GLU A 73 30.46 -19.66 25.36
N TYR A 74 29.19 -19.26 25.54
CA TYR A 74 28.48 -19.14 26.82
C TYR A 74 27.13 -19.87 26.77
N PRO A 75 27.11 -21.22 26.81
CA PRO A 75 25.90 -22.01 26.58
C PRO A 75 24.86 -21.96 27.69
N GLU A 76 25.24 -21.49 28.88
CA GLU A 76 24.35 -21.37 30.03
C GLU A 76 24.01 -19.91 30.38
N ASP A 77 24.34 -18.96 29.50
CA ASP A 77 24.00 -17.56 29.74
C ASP A 77 22.50 -17.33 29.48
N PRO A 78 21.69 -17.07 30.53
CA PRO A 78 20.26 -16.87 30.37
C PRO A 78 19.93 -15.61 29.59
N VAL A 79 20.79 -14.60 29.59
CA VAL A 79 20.56 -13.33 28.89
C VAL A 79 20.62 -13.56 27.38
N ILE A 80 21.63 -14.29 26.91
CA ILE A 80 21.78 -14.57 25.47
C ILE A 80 20.67 -15.50 24.97
N MET A 81 20.18 -16.42 25.83
CA MET A 81 19.01 -17.24 25.51
C MET A 81 17.73 -16.41 25.36
N GLU A 82 17.49 -15.47 26.29
CA GLU A 82 16.33 -14.56 26.25
C GLU A 82 16.40 -13.63 25.03
N ASP A 83 17.57 -13.04 24.76
CA ASP A 83 17.78 -12.20 23.58
C ASP A 83 17.56 -12.98 22.27
N LEU A 84 17.98 -14.26 22.23
CA LEU A 84 17.77 -15.09 21.05
C LEU A 84 16.29 -15.38 20.81
N GLU A 85 15.54 -15.69 21.88
CA GLU A 85 14.10 -15.93 21.81
C GLU A 85 13.37 -14.68 21.33
N ALA A 86 13.70 -13.51 21.89
CA ALA A 86 13.12 -12.23 21.46
C ALA A 86 13.38 -11.94 19.96
N VAL A 87 14.60 -12.18 19.48
CA VAL A 87 14.93 -11.99 18.05
C VAL A 87 14.21 -13.00 17.16
N ASP A 88 14.03 -14.25 17.59
CA ASP A 88 13.29 -15.24 16.80
C ASP A 88 11.77 -14.95 16.75
N ASP A 89 11.19 -14.43 17.83
CA ASP A 89 9.81 -13.94 17.86
C ASP A 89 9.62 -12.76 16.89
N GLU A 90 10.52 -11.77 16.94
CA GLU A 90 10.46 -10.60 16.05
C GLU A 90 10.63 -10.98 14.57
N ILE A 91 11.54 -11.93 14.27
CA ILE A 91 11.67 -12.49 12.92
C ILE A 91 10.36 -13.15 12.49
N THR A 92 9.71 -13.89 13.38
CA THR A 92 8.47 -14.61 13.08
C THR A 92 7.34 -13.63 12.75
N ASP A 93 7.16 -12.61 13.59
CA ASP A 93 6.16 -11.56 13.39
C ASP A 93 6.37 -10.81 12.09
N LEU A 94 7.61 -10.39 11.78
CA LEU A 94 7.91 -9.69 10.54
C LEU A 94 7.76 -10.56 9.29
N VAL A 95 8.04 -11.87 9.39
CA VAL A 95 7.76 -12.81 8.29
C VAL A 95 6.26 -12.90 8.04
N LEU A 96 5.44 -13.00 9.09
CA LEU A 96 3.98 -13.02 8.95
C LEU A 96 3.45 -11.74 8.31
N ILE A 97 3.90 -10.57 8.79
CA ILE A 97 3.53 -9.27 8.21
C ILE A 97 3.92 -9.23 6.72
N ARG A 98 5.14 -9.65 6.39
CA ARG A 98 5.60 -9.72 5.00
C ARG A 98 4.71 -10.61 4.14
N GLU A 99 4.35 -11.78 4.64
CA GLU A 99 3.46 -12.73 3.94
C GLU A 99 2.08 -12.11 3.70
N CYS A 100 1.49 -11.48 4.72
CA CYS A 100 0.21 -10.78 4.59
C CYS A 100 0.26 -9.60 3.62
N LEU A 101 1.39 -8.88 3.55
CA LEU A 101 1.56 -7.84 2.54
C LEU A 101 1.67 -8.45 1.15
N VAL A 102 2.43 -9.52 0.95
CA VAL A 102 2.57 -10.15 -0.37
C VAL A 102 1.26 -10.76 -0.84
N ASP A 103 0.58 -11.52 0.02
CA ASP A 103 -0.68 -12.20 -0.25
C ASP A 103 -1.66 -12.03 0.93
N PRO A 104 -2.57 -11.05 0.89
CA PRO A 104 -3.50 -10.78 1.98
C PRO A 104 -4.64 -11.80 2.08
N GLU A 105 -4.79 -12.72 1.12
CA GLU A 105 -5.89 -13.69 1.11
C GLU A 105 -5.59 -14.98 1.87
N ILE A 106 -4.33 -15.18 2.30
CA ILE A 106 -3.90 -16.34 3.09
C ILE A 106 -4.61 -16.38 4.46
N GLU A 107 -4.93 -17.59 4.93
CA GLU A 107 -5.72 -17.85 6.13
C GLU A 107 -5.11 -17.24 7.41
N VAL A 108 -3.79 -17.15 7.49
CA VAL A 108 -3.06 -16.60 8.64
C VAL A 108 -3.23 -15.08 8.79
N CYS A 109 -3.71 -14.40 7.75
CA CYS A 109 -3.84 -12.94 7.72
C CYS A 109 -5.28 -12.43 7.96
N ARG A 110 -6.22 -13.32 8.34
CA ARG A 110 -7.64 -13.00 8.57
C ARG A 110 -8.04 -13.01 10.04
#